data_AF-A0A2V8YRA2-F1
#
_entry.id   AF-A0A2V8YRA2-F1
#
_cell.length_a   1.000
_cell.length_b   1.000
_cell.length_c   1.000
_cell.angle_alpha   90.00
_cell.angle_beta   90.00
_cell.angle_gamma   90.00
#
_symmetry.space_group_name_H-M   'P 1'
#
loop_
_entity.id
_entity.type
_entity.pdbx_description
1 polymer ?
#
loop_
_entity_poly.entity_id
_entity_poly.type
_entity_poly.pdbx_seq_one_letter_code
_entity_poly.pdbx_strand_id
1 'polypeptide(L)'
;MKRIAGILLIGLGLASFFLAEATLSITGAGATFPYPMYSKWFDEYHKKNPSLEINYQSIGSGGGIRQVTEGTVDFGASDGPMSDEQLK
;
A
#
# COMPACT_ATOMS: atom_id res chain seq x y z
N MET A 1 46.71 -33.95 -7.68
CA MET A 1 45.51 -33.71 -6.85
C MET A 1 45.31 -32.26 -6.37
N LYS A 2 46.12 -31.27 -6.77
CA LYS A 2 46.00 -29.87 -6.29
C LYS A 2 45.38 -28.87 -7.30
N ARG A 3 44.98 -29.32 -8.49
CA ARG A 3 44.42 -28.46 -9.56
C ARG A 3 42.90 -28.54 -9.71
N ILE A 4 42.23 -29.43 -8.97
CA ILE A 4 40.77 -29.62 -9.02
C ILE A 4 40.07 -28.77 -7.94
N ALA A 5 40.80 -28.34 -6.91
CA ALA A 5 40.28 -27.48 -5.84
C ALA A 5 40.02 -26.02 -6.26
N GLY A 6 40.57 -25.57 -7.39
CA GLY A 6 40.43 -24.18 -7.86
C GLY A 6 39.10 -23.85 -8.55
N ILE A 7 38.33 -24.87 -8.95
CA ILE A 7 37.06 -24.67 -9.67
C ILE A 7 35.87 -24.68 -8.71
N LEU A 8 36.00 -25.30 -7.53
CA LEU A 8 34.94 -25.35 -6.51
C LEU A 8 34.79 -24.04 -5.71
N LEU A 9 35.77 -23.14 -5.76
CA LEU A 9 35.72 -21.85 -5.06
C LEU A 9 35.14 -20.69 -5.89
N ILE A 10 34.86 -20.90 -7.19
CA ILE A 10 34.22 -19.89 -8.05
C ILE A 10 32.69 -20.04 -8.05
N GLY A 11 32.16 -21.20 -7.61
CA GLY A 11 30.72 -21.48 -7.60
C GLY A 11 29.92 -20.90 -6.41
N LEU A 12 30.57 -20.28 -5.42
CA LEU A 12 29.92 -19.78 -4.20
C LEU A 12 29.69 -18.26 -4.16
N GLY A 13 30.00 -17.54 -5.25
CA GLY A 13 30.02 -16.07 -5.28
C GLY A 13 28.78 -15.40 -5.85
N LEU A 14 27.75 -16.14 -6.26
CA LEU A 14 26.47 -15.57 -6.68
C LEU A 14 25.50 -15.61 -5.49
N ALA A 15 25.81 -14.85 -4.45
CA ALA A 15 24.77 -14.43 -3.53
C ALA A 15 23.82 -13.53 -4.32
N SER A 16 22.72 -14.10 -4.79
CA SER A 16 21.62 -13.37 -5.39
C SER A 16 21.17 -12.33 -4.37
N PHE A 17 21.50 -11.07 -4.59
CA PHE A 17 20.86 -9.96 -3.89
C PHE A 17 19.40 -9.96 -4.36
N PHE A 18 18.53 -10.65 -3.63
CA PHE A 18 17.10 -10.43 -3.74
C PHE A 18 16.85 -9.01 -3.25
N LEU A 19 16.67 -8.08 -4.18
CA LEU A 19 16.03 -6.79 -3.89
C LEU A 19 14.62 -7.13 -3.45
N ALA A 20 14.37 -7.08 -2.14
CA ALA A 20 13.02 -7.06 -1.62
C ALA A 20 12.36 -5.80 -2.17
N GLU A 21 11.40 -5.96 -3.07
CA GLU A 21 10.60 -4.85 -3.57
C GLU A 21 9.81 -4.31 -2.38
N ALA A 22 10.05 -3.04 -2.03
CA ALA A 22 9.39 -2.42 -0.88
C ALA A 22 7.89 -2.30 -1.19
N THR A 23 7.05 -2.97 -0.39
CA THR A 23 5.61 -2.80 -0.47
C THR A 23 5.24 -1.39 0.00
N LEU A 24 4.64 -0.61 -0.89
CA LEU A 24 4.00 0.66 -0.55
C LEU A 24 2.64 0.37 0.06
N SER A 25 2.46 0.74 1.33
CA SER A 25 1.16 0.68 2.01
C SER A 25 0.53 2.07 2.02
N ILE A 26 -0.73 2.14 1.59
CA ILE A 26 -1.54 3.36 1.61
C ILE A 26 -2.75 3.09 2.52
N THR A 27 -2.95 3.94 3.50
CA THR A 27 -4.04 3.89 4.45
C THR A 27 -5.10 4.93 4.11
N GLY A 28 -6.37 4.54 4.19
CA GLY A 28 -7.49 5.44 3.97
C GLY A 28 -8.64 5.14 4.91
N ALA A 29 -9.52 6.11 5.08
CA ALA A 29 -10.72 5.96 5.88
C ALA A 29 -11.86 6.84 5.35
N GLY A 30 -13.11 6.44 5.59
CA GLY A 30 -14.23 7.34 5.35
C GLY A 30 -15.52 6.67 4.91
N ALA A 31 -16.17 7.29 3.92
CA ALA A 31 -17.48 6.95 3.38
C ALA A 31 -17.75 5.42 3.33
N THR A 32 -18.86 5.01 3.91
CA THR A 32 -19.27 3.60 3.93
C THR A 32 -20.03 3.20 2.67
N PHE A 33 -20.74 4.15 2.06
CA PHE A 33 -21.54 3.92 0.87
C PHE A 33 -20.72 3.41 -0.33
N PRO A 34 -19.56 3.99 -0.71
CA PRO A 34 -18.75 3.50 -1.83
C PRO A 34 -17.86 2.30 -1.47
N TYR A 35 -17.80 1.89 -0.21
CA TYR A 35 -16.86 0.85 0.25
C TYR A 35 -16.94 -0.47 -0.55
N PRO A 36 -18.12 -1.01 -0.90
CA PRO A 36 -18.19 -2.24 -1.72
C PRO A 36 -17.53 -2.10 -3.09
N MET A 37 -17.52 -0.89 -3.66
CA MET A 37 -16.83 -0.61 -4.93
C MET A 37 -15.33 -0.45 -4.72
N TYR A 38 -14.93 0.32 -3.71
CA TYR A 38 -13.52 0.52 -3.35
C TYR A 38 -12.80 -0.79 -3.06
N SER A 39 -13.41 -1.67 -2.26
CA SER A 39 -12.81 -2.97 -1.95
C SER A 39 -12.54 -3.79 -3.21
N LYS A 40 -13.46 -3.75 -4.20
CA LYS A 40 -13.25 -4.41 -5.47
C LYS A 40 -12.14 -3.78 -6.30
N TRP A 41 -12.08 -2.45 -6.34
CA TRP A 41 -11.01 -1.74 -7.05
C TRP A 41 -9.64 -1.97 -6.41
N PHE A 42 -9.54 -2.01 -5.08
CA PHE A 42 -8.29 -2.28 -4.38
C PHE A 42 -7.78 -3.70 -4.66
N ASP A 43 -8.67 -4.70 -4.64
CA ASP A 43 -8.35 -6.08 -5.03
C ASP A 43 -7.82 -6.16 -6.48
N GLU A 44 -8.54 -5.55 -7.43
CA GLU A 44 -8.10 -5.55 -8.84
C GLU A 44 -6.83 -4.75 -9.08
N TYR A 45 -6.61 -3.68 -8.32
CA TYR A 45 -5.41 -2.87 -8.41
C TYR A 45 -4.20 -3.61 -7.84
N HIS A 46 -4.35 -4.29 -6.70
CA HIS A 46 -3.30 -5.09 -6.08
C HIS A 46 -2.85 -6.24 -7.00
N LYS A 47 -3.79 -6.92 -7.67
CA LYS A 47 -3.46 -7.96 -8.68
C LYS A 47 -2.54 -7.44 -9.79
N LYS A 48 -2.67 -6.16 -10.15
CA LYS A 48 -1.84 -5.50 -11.18
C LYS A 48 -0.57 -4.88 -10.59
N ASN A 49 -0.56 -4.57 -9.31
CA ASN A 49 0.52 -3.89 -8.59
C ASN A 49 0.76 -4.59 -7.24
N PRO A 50 1.42 -5.76 -7.23
CA PRO A 50 1.57 -6.56 -6.01
C PRO A 50 2.39 -5.87 -4.92
N SER A 51 3.24 -4.91 -5.29
CA SER A 51 4.00 -4.06 -4.38
C SER A 51 3.20 -2.89 -3.80
N LEU A 52 1.89 -2.78 -4.07
CA LEU A 52 1.01 -1.76 -3.48
C LEU A 52 -0.14 -2.41 -2.72
N GLU A 53 -0.33 -1.97 -1.48
CA GLU A 53 -1.42 -2.39 -0.60
C GLU A 53 -2.26 -1.19 -0.16
N ILE A 54 -3.58 -1.27 -0.31
CA ILE A 54 -4.52 -0.22 0.11
C ILE A 54 -5.35 -0.74 1.28
N ASN A 55 -5.16 -0.13 2.44
CA ASN A 55 -5.87 -0.42 3.68
C ASN A 55 -6.95 0.63 3.91
N TYR A 56 -8.23 0.25 3.82
CA TYR A 56 -9.35 1.20 3.94
C TYR A 56 -10.29 0.88 5.11
N GLN A 57 -10.55 1.87 5.96
CA GLN A 57 -11.47 1.80 7.08
C GLN A 57 -12.83 2.43 6.73
N SER A 58 -13.86 1.61 6.63
CA SER A 58 -15.24 2.03 6.36
C SER A 58 -15.91 2.54 7.64
N ILE A 59 -15.75 3.84 7.94
CA ILE A 59 -16.16 4.46 9.22
C ILE A 59 -17.12 5.65 9.06
N GLY A 60 -17.51 5.98 7.84
CA GLY A 60 -18.37 7.10 7.49
C GLY A 60 -17.61 8.37 7.11
N SER A 61 -18.24 9.21 6.30
CA SER A 61 -17.66 10.41 5.68
C SER A 61 -17.04 11.37 6.70
N GLY A 62 -17.71 11.63 7.82
CA GLY A 62 -17.18 12.49 8.89
C GLY A 62 -15.91 11.92 9.54
N GLY A 63 -15.82 10.59 9.67
CA GLY A 63 -14.62 9.92 10.16
C GLY A 63 -13.44 10.05 9.19
N GLY A 64 -13.71 9.91 7.88
CA GLY A 64 -12.72 10.09 6.83
C GLY A 64 -12.17 11.51 6.76
N ILE A 65 -13.05 12.52 6.77
CA ILE A 65 -12.66 13.94 6.82
C ILE A 65 -11.79 14.21 8.05
N ARG A 66 -12.21 13.78 9.24
CA ARG A 66 -11.45 13.99 10.47
C ARG A 66 -10.06 13.35 10.40
N GLN A 67 -9.97 12.08 10.01
CA GLN A 67 -8.71 11.34 10.01
C GLN A 67 -7.70 11.87 9.00
N VAL A 68 -8.15 12.30 7.82
CA VAL A 68 -7.25 12.90 6.82
C VAL A 68 -6.78 14.30 7.25
N THR A 69 -7.67 15.12 7.83
CA THR A 69 -7.29 16.44 8.38
C THR A 69 -6.30 16.30 9.54
N GLU A 70 -6.44 15.27 10.38
CA GLU A 70 -5.50 14.96 11.48
C GLU A 70 -4.20 14.29 11.00
N GLY A 71 -4.07 13.95 9.71
CA GLY A 71 -2.89 13.27 9.15
C GLY A 71 -2.72 11.83 9.63
N THR A 72 -3.79 11.18 10.09
CA THR A 72 -3.77 9.80 10.59
C THR A 72 -3.90 8.75 9.49
N VAL A 73 -4.34 9.17 8.30
CA VAL A 73 -4.46 8.35 7.08
C VAL A 73 -3.92 9.13 5.89
N ASP A 74 -3.51 8.42 4.84
CA ASP A 74 -2.98 9.01 3.61
C ASP A 74 -4.09 9.64 2.75
N PHE A 75 -5.32 9.13 2.83
CA PHE A 75 -6.48 9.74 2.17
C PHE A 75 -7.80 9.56 2.95
N GLY A 76 -8.68 10.54 2.82
CA GLY A 76 -10.04 10.51 3.36
C GLY A 76 -11.07 10.39 2.24
N ALA A 77 -12.13 9.61 2.46
CA ALA A 77 -13.26 9.52 1.54
C ALA A 77 -14.55 10.08 2.16
N SER A 78 -15.35 10.78 1.36
CA SER A 78 -16.62 11.37 1.80
C SER A 78 -17.67 11.30 0.69
N ASP A 79 -18.90 10.98 1.06
CA ASP A 79 -20.08 11.00 0.17
C ASP A 79 -20.51 12.41 -0.23
N GLY A 80 -20.13 13.40 0.57
CA GLY A 80 -20.35 14.82 0.30
C GLY A 80 -19.03 15.58 0.19
N PRO A 81 -19.00 16.72 -0.51
CA PRO A 81 -17.84 17.60 -0.47
C PRO A 81 -17.59 18.10 0.96
N MET A 82 -16.33 18.36 1.29
CA MET A 82 -15.96 19.08 2.50
C MET A 82 -16.51 20.52 2.44
N SER A 83 -16.92 21.05 3.59
CA SER A 83 -17.23 22.47 3.74
C SER A 83 -15.96 23.33 3.68
N ASP A 84 -16.13 24.63 3.40
CA ASP A 84 -15.03 25.61 3.42
C ASP A 84 -14.29 25.67 4.76
N GLU A 85 -14.97 25.36 5.87
CA GLU A 85 -14.34 25.30 7.19
C GLU A 85 -13.46 24.05 7.32
N GLN A 86 -13.88 22.92 6.77
CA GLN A 86 -13.13 21.67 6.81
C GLN A 86 -11.91 21.67 5.88
N LEU A 87 -11.89 22.53 4.85
CA LEU A 87 -10.79 22.65 3.88
C LEU A 87 -9.64 23.56 4.32
N LYS A 88 -9.80 24.29 5.43
CA LYS A 88 -8.77 25.20 5.98
C LYS A 88 -7.77 24.45 6.83
#